data_AF-A0A6M1YLI4-F1
#
_entry.id   AF-A0A6M1YLI4-F1
#
_cell.length_a   1.000
_cell.length_b   1.000
_cell.length_c   1.000
_cell.angle_alpha   90.00
_cell.angle_beta   90.00
_cell.angle_gamma   90.00
#
_symmetry.space_group_name_H-M   'P 1'
#
loop_
_entity.id
_entity.type
_entity.pdbx_description
1 polymer ?
#
loop_
_entity_poly.entity_id
_entity_poly.type
_entity_poly.pdbx_seq_one_letter_code
_entity_poly.pdbx_strand_id
1 'polypeptide(L)'
;MNSKKSSSLVIGMALFAMFFGSGNLIYPLFVGMSSTNTLVGSSLGFLMTAVLLPFLGVIAMVLFKGDYTSFFKIMGKKLGFMFSMLLLTIWIPLGSAPRCIALAYSSISAYVDIGPIWIFSAIYSIFVFYVIKTKMGFLDILGKIITPLLIGSILVIFILGLKADVSPHLATKDFTFFKSLKEGYNTMDLIASFFFSASVIHILYKKTKSMQSSIKVIVRSSVIGISLLGLVYLMLIFTAAKFSDVLIGVPKEQLLAFLAKAILG
;
A
#
# COMPACT_ATOMS: atom_id res chain seq x y z
N MET A 1 24.77 -23.69 -0.35
CA MET A 1 23.60 -23.98 0.50
C MET A 1 22.83 -22.73 1.01
N ASN A 2 22.85 -21.57 0.31
CA ASN A 2 22.29 -20.30 0.80
C ASN A 2 21.04 -19.75 0.05
N SER A 3 20.45 -20.50 -0.91
CA SER A 3 19.48 -19.91 -1.86
C SER A 3 18.03 -19.76 -1.34
N LYS A 4 17.55 -20.59 -0.40
CA LYS A 4 16.13 -20.56 0.01
C LYS A 4 15.75 -19.42 0.97
N LYS A 5 16.63 -19.04 1.91
CA LYS A 5 16.40 -17.88 2.81
C LYS A 5 16.49 -16.56 2.05
N SER A 6 17.51 -16.42 1.19
CA SER A 6 17.68 -15.26 0.29
C SER A 6 16.47 -15.09 -0.64
N SER A 7 15.95 -16.18 -1.21
CA SER A 7 14.75 -16.12 -2.05
C SER A 7 13.49 -15.67 -1.30
N SER A 8 13.28 -16.07 -0.05
CA SER A 8 12.06 -15.71 0.69
C SER A 8 12.07 -14.24 1.12
N LEU A 9 13.25 -13.72 1.48
CA LEU A 9 13.41 -12.30 1.81
C LEU A 9 13.14 -11.42 0.59
N VAL A 10 13.73 -11.77 -0.57
CA VAL A 10 13.54 -11.02 -1.82
C VAL A 10 12.07 -11.05 -2.28
N ILE A 11 11.41 -12.21 -2.22
CA ILE A 11 9.98 -12.31 -2.54
C ILE A 11 9.14 -11.52 -1.53
N GLY A 12 9.50 -11.56 -0.24
CA GLY A 12 8.80 -10.78 0.80
C GLY A 12 8.92 -9.28 0.58
N MET A 13 10.10 -8.78 0.20
CA MET A 13 10.32 -7.38 -0.18
C MET A 13 9.54 -7.01 -1.44
N ALA A 14 9.46 -7.90 -2.43
CA ALA A 14 8.65 -7.68 -3.63
C ALA A 14 7.15 -7.62 -3.32
N LEU A 15 6.66 -8.51 -2.45
CA LEU A 15 5.26 -8.49 -1.98
C LEU A 15 4.96 -7.20 -1.22
N PHE A 16 5.86 -6.77 -0.32
CA PHE A 16 5.75 -5.45 0.31
C PHE A 16 5.64 -4.33 -0.74
N ALA A 17 6.57 -4.28 -1.71
CA ALA A 17 6.57 -3.25 -2.75
C ALA A 17 5.30 -3.24 -3.62
N MET A 18 4.71 -4.41 -3.86
CA MET A 18 3.47 -4.54 -4.63
C MET A 18 2.25 -4.03 -3.88
N PHE A 19 2.19 -4.26 -2.56
CA PHE A 19 1.12 -3.74 -1.73
C PHE A 19 1.35 -2.26 -1.41
N PHE A 20 2.58 -1.83 -1.13
CA PHE A 20 2.90 -0.47 -0.69
C PHE A 20 2.75 0.60 -1.80
N GLY A 21 1.51 1.06 -2.03
CA GLY A 21 1.18 2.12 -3.00
C GLY A 21 0.74 3.46 -2.38
N SER A 22 0.10 4.32 -3.20
CA SER A 22 -0.33 5.67 -2.79
C SER A 22 -1.33 5.67 -1.63
N GLY A 23 -2.29 4.73 -1.61
CA GLY A 23 -3.22 4.56 -0.49
C GLY A 23 -2.51 4.26 0.83
N ASN A 24 -1.40 3.54 0.74
CA ASN A 24 -0.60 3.11 1.89
C ASN A 24 0.28 4.20 2.48
N LEU A 25 0.40 5.33 1.78
CA LEU A 25 0.95 6.57 2.32
C LEU A 25 -0.16 7.44 2.91
N ILE A 26 -1.33 7.48 2.28
CA ILE A 26 -2.43 8.40 2.64
C ILE A 26 -3.20 7.96 3.89
N TYR A 27 -3.73 6.73 3.90
CA TYR A 27 -4.64 6.27 4.96
C TYR A 27 -4.01 6.13 6.34
N PRO A 28 -2.78 5.60 6.52
CA PRO A 28 -2.19 5.55 7.85
C PRO A 28 -1.92 6.95 8.42
N LEU A 29 -1.54 7.92 7.58
CA LEU A 29 -1.39 9.31 8.02
C LEU A 29 -2.72 9.90 8.47
N PHE A 30 -3.78 9.69 7.68
CA PHE A 30 -5.12 10.14 8.04
C PHE A 30 -5.62 9.54 9.35
N VAL A 31 -5.39 8.23 9.56
CA VAL A 31 -5.73 7.55 10.82
C VAL A 31 -4.94 8.13 11.97
N GLY A 32 -3.62 8.31 11.83
CA GLY A 32 -2.77 8.87 12.88
C GLY A 32 -3.21 10.26 13.31
N MET A 33 -3.37 11.17 12.36
CA MET A 33 -3.87 12.53 12.60
C MET A 33 -5.23 12.53 13.31
N SER A 34 -6.14 11.63 12.93
CA SER A 34 -7.52 11.63 13.42
C SER A 34 -7.72 10.90 14.76
N SER A 35 -6.73 10.12 15.23
CA SER A 35 -6.90 9.18 16.35
C SER A 35 -5.93 9.39 17.52
N THR A 36 -5.47 10.62 17.75
CA THR A 36 -4.48 10.91 18.81
C THR A 36 -4.88 10.39 20.20
N ASN A 37 -6.18 10.43 20.54
CA ASN A 37 -6.71 9.91 21.81
C ASN A 37 -6.90 8.38 21.86
N THR A 38 -6.97 7.70 20.73
CA THR A 38 -7.34 6.28 20.60
C THR A 38 -6.32 5.51 19.77
N LEU A 39 -5.08 6.00 19.73
CA LEU A 39 -4.04 5.60 18.77
C LEU A 39 -3.85 4.08 18.70
N VAL A 40 -3.72 3.41 19.85
CA VAL A 40 -3.54 1.95 19.91
C VAL A 40 -4.73 1.20 19.30
N GLY A 41 -5.96 1.56 19.69
CA GLY A 41 -7.17 0.94 19.15
C GLY A 41 -7.34 1.21 17.66
N SER A 42 -7.03 2.42 17.22
CA SER A 42 -7.09 2.81 15.81
C SER A 42 -6.02 2.13 14.96
N SER A 43 -4.79 2.02 15.45
CA SER A 43 -3.73 1.24 14.80
C SER A 43 -4.13 -0.22 14.65
N LEU A 44 -4.66 -0.86 15.70
CA LEU A 44 -5.11 -2.25 15.62
C LEU A 44 -6.26 -2.42 14.61
N GLY A 45 -7.26 -1.53 14.63
CA GLY A 45 -8.37 -1.55 13.68
C GLY A 45 -7.91 -1.39 12.24
N PHE A 46 -6.98 -0.46 11.99
CA PHE A 46 -6.38 -0.25 10.67
C PHE A 46 -5.59 -1.48 10.19
N LEU A 47 -4.74 -2.05 11.05
CA LEU A 47 -3.93 -3.23 10.71
C LEU A 47 -4.80 -4.47 10.43
N MET A 48 -5.94 -4.63 11.09
CA MET A 48 -6.86 -5.75 10.82
C MET A 48 -7.31 -5.79 9.35
N THR A 49 -7.60 -4.64 8.74
CA THR A 49 -8.07 -4.59 7.34
C THR A 49 -6.99 -4.27 6.33
N ALA A 50 -5.98 -3.47 6.69
CA ALA A 50 -4.90 -3.09 5.78
C ALA A 50 -3.78 -4.14 5.68
N VAL A 51 -3.68 -5.07 6.64
CA VAL A 51 -2.57 -6.04 6.74
C VAL A 51 -3.09 -7.46 6.79
N LEU A 52 -3.96 -7.78 7.76
CA LEU A 52 -4.44 -9.15 7.96
C LEU A 52 -5.38 -9.61 6.83
N LEU A 53 -6.32 -8.76 6.38
CA LEU A 53 -7.22 -9.11 5.27
C LEU A 53 -6.49 -9.38 3.94
N PRO A 54 -5.56 -8.53 3.47
CA PRO A 54 -4.76 -8.81 2.29
C PRO A 54 -3.93 -10.09 2.45
N PHE A 55 -3.40 -10.37 3.64
CA PHE A 55 -2.72 -11.64 3.91
C PHE A 55 -3.63 -12.83 3.67
N LEU A 56 -4.85 -12.80 4.23
CA LEU A 56 -5.85 -13.86 4.02
C LEU A 56 -6.21 -14.00 2.54
N GLY A 57 -6.28 -12.91 1.77
CA GLY A 57 -6.47 -12.95 0.32
C GLY A 57 -5.32 -13.64 -0.42
N VAL A 58 -4.06 -13.39 -0.03
CA VAL A 58 -2.89 -14.13 -0.56
C VAL A 58 -3.00 -15.63 -0.23
N ILE A 59 -3.35 -15.98 1.01
CA ILE A 59 -3.52 -17.37 1.42
C ILE A 59 -4.65 -18.05 0.64
N ALA A 60 -5.78 -17.38 0.44
CA ALA A 60 -6.87 -17.88 -0.39
C ALA A 60 -6.37 -18.19 -1.80
N MET A 61 -5.64 -17.27 -2.44
CA MET A 61 -5.10 -17.52 -3.77
C MET A 61 -4.07 -18.66 -3.84
N VAL A 62 -3.29 -18.85 -2.78
CA VAL A 62 -2.40 -20.01 -2.66
C VAL A 62 -3.19 -21.33 -2.67
N LEU A 63 -4.33 -21.40 -1.98
CA LEU A 63 -5.21 -22.58 -1.96
C LEU A 63 -5.79 -22.87 -3.35
N PHE A 64 -6.09 -21.82 -4.13
CA PHE A 64 -6.55 -21.92 -5.53
C PHE A 64 -5.41 -21.99 -6.54
N LYS A 65 -4.18 -22.28 -6.11
CA LYS A 65 -2.99 -22.43 -6.98
C LYS A 65 -2.72 -21.20 -7.86
N GLY A 66 -3.13 -20.01 -7.41
CA GLY A 66 -3.01 -18.75 -8.14
C GLY A 66 -4.04 -18.54 -9.25
N ASP A 67 -5.05 -19.40 -9.37
CA ASP A 67 -6.11 -19.23 -10.36
C ASP A 67 -7.28 -18.42 -9.79
N TYR A 68 -7.24 -17.10 -10.01
CA TYR A 68 -8.31 -16.19 -9.56
C TYR A 68 -9.63 -16.47 -10.27
N THR A 69 -9.62 -17.02 -11.49
CA THR A 69 -10.86 -17.34 -12.22
C THR A 69 -11.59 -18.49 -11.55
N SER A 70 -10.86 -19.53 -11.12
CA SER A 70 -11.41 -20.64 -10.33
C SER A 70 -11.92 -20.18 -8.97
N PHE A 71 -11.22 -19.23 -8.31
CA PHE A 71 -11.67 -18.64 -7.05
C PHE A 71 -13.04 -17.94 -7.20
N PHE A 72 -13.18 -17.01 -8.16
CA PHE A 72 -14.45 -16.31 -8.34
C PHE A 72 -15.56 -17.20 -8.91
N LYS A 73 -15.23 -18.28 -9.61
CA LYS A 73 -16.21 -19.25 -10.14
C LYS A 73 -16.97 -20.02 -9.05
N ILE A 74 -16.54 -19.98 -7.79
CA ILE A 74 -17.30 -20.52 -6.65
C ILE A 74 -18.71 -19.90 -6.58
N MET A 75 -18.85 -18.63 -6.99
CA MET A 75 -20.14 -17.92 -7.07
C MET A 75 -20.94 -18.25 -8.34
N GLY A 76 -20.42 -19.11 -9.23
CA GLY A 76 -20.95 -19.40 -10.56
C GLY A 76 -20.19 -18.67 -11.67
N LYS A 77 -20.18 -19.23 -12.90
CA LYS A 77 -19.35 -18.74 -14.02
C LYS A 77 -19.67 -17.29 -14.42
N LYS A 78 -20.96 -16.94 -14.55
CA LYS A 78 -21.39 -15.58 -14.93
C LYS A 78 -21.14 -14.56 -13.81
N LEU A 79 -21.56 -14.89 -12.59
CA LEU A 79 -21.40 -14.01 -11.42
C LEU A 79 -19.94 -13.79 -11.07
N GLY A 80 -19.11 -14.84 -11.09
CA GLY A 80 -17.67 -14.73 -10.84
C GLY A 80 -16.96 -13.83 -11.85
N PHE A 81 -17.28 -13.95 -13.14
CA PHE A 81 -16.74 -13.06 -14.17
C PHE A 81 -17.16 -11.61 -13.93
N MET A 82 -18.45 -11.34 -13.76
CA MET A 82 -18.97 -9.98 -13.50
C MET A 82 -18.34 -9.36 -12.24
N PHE A 83 -18.22 -10.14 -11.17
CA PHE A 83 -17.62 -9.68 -9.91
C PHE A 83 -16.14 -9.36 -10.06
N SER A 84 -15.37 -10.22 -10.73
CA SER A 84 -13.94 -9.96 -11.01
C SER A 84 -13.73 -8.72 -11.88
N MET A 85 -14.57 -8.52 -12.89
CA MET A 85 -14.54 -7.35 -13.77
C MET A 85 -14.83 -6.07 -12.98
N LEU A 86 -15.86 -6.10 -12.12
CA LEU A 86 -16.23 -4.99 -11.26
C LEU A 86 -15.10 -4.64 -10.28
N LEU A 87 -14.50 -5.64 -9.62
CA LEU A 87 -13.37 -5.44 -8.71
C LEU A 87 -12.18 -4.80 -9.41
N LEU A 88 -11.80 -5.29 -10.60
CA LEU A 88 -10.68 -4.73 -11.36
C LEU A 88 -10.96 -3.29 -11.81
N THR A 89 -12.21 -2.99 -12.18
CA THR A 89 -12.62 -1.64 -12.61
C THR A 89 -12.59 -0.64 -11.45
N ILE A 90 -13.11 -1.04 -10.29
CA ILE A 90 -13.10 -0.20 -9.08
C ILE A 90 -11.67 -0.01 -8.58
N TRP A 91 -10.87 -1.07 -8.56
CA TRP A 91 -9.52 -1.02 -8.01
C TRP A 91 -8.57 -0.18 -8.87
N ILE A 92 -8.53 -0.35 -10.19
CA ILE A 92 -7.55 0.30 -11.05
C ILE A 92 -8.07 1.64 -11.60
N PRO A 93 -8.99 1.68 -12.60
CA PRO A 93 -9.47 2.93 -13.20
C PRO A 93 -10.08 3.93 -12.22
N LEU A 94 -10.93 3.46 -11.30
CA LEU A 94 -11.75 4.35 -10.46
C LEU A 94 -11.14 4.66 -9.10
N GLY A 95 -10.15 3.86 -8.67
CA GLY A 95 -9.59 3.93 -7.32
C GLY A 95 -8.11 4.29 -7.32
N SER A 96 -7.26 3.28 -7.55
CA SER A 96 -5.82 3.37 -7.37
C SER A 96 -5.15 4.34 -8.35
N ALA A 97 -5.51 4.29 -9.64
CA ALA A 97 -4.90 5.14 -10.66
C ALA A 97 -5.12 6.65 -10.41
N PRO A 98 -6.36 7.16 -10.25
CA PRO A 98 -6.58 8.58 -9.96
C PRO A 98 -5.95 9.00 -8.62
N ARG A 99 -5.93 8.11 -7.62
CA ARG A 99 -5.28 8.37 -6.33
C ARG A 99 -3.77 8.55 -6.45
N CYS A 100 -3.09 7.73 -7.27
CA CYS A 100 -1.66 7.88 -7.54
C CYS A 100 -1.35 9.22 -8.20
N ILE A 101 -2.18 9.65 -9.15
CA ILE A 101 -2.03 10.96 -9.82
C ILE A 101 -2.23 12.10 -8.82
N ALA A 102 -3.29 12.05 -8.01
CA ALA A 102 -3.58 13.08 -7.01
C ALA A 102 -2.46 13.20 -5.96
N LEU A 103 -1.90 12.08 -5.50
CA LEU A 103 -0.77 12.07 -4.57
C LEU A 103 0.50 12.65 -5.22
N ALA A 104 0.81 12.26 -6.46
CA ALA A 104 1.97 12.79 -7.17
C ALA A 104 1.84 14.30 -7.43
N TYR A 105 0.66 14.76 -7.84
CA TYR A 105 0.35 16.17 -8.04
C TYR A 105 0.53 16.96 -6.75
N SER A 106 -0.14 16.54 -5.66
CA SER A 106 -0.07 17.21 -4.35
C SER A 106 1.34 17.25 -3.77
N SER A 107 2.14 16.21 -3.98
CA SER A 107 3.52 16.14 -3.50
C SER A 107 4.41 17.16 -4.21
N ILE A 108 4.21 17.41 -5.50
CA ILE A 108 5.00 18.39 -6.27
C ILE A 108 4.45 19.81 -6.06
N SER A 109 3.12 19.95 -6.06
CA SER A 109 2.45 21.25 -5.90
C SER A 109 2.69 21.90 -4.53
N ALA A 110 3.11 21.11 -3.52
CA ALA A 110 3.51 21.62 -2.23
C ALA A 110 4.81 22.46 -2.26
N TYR A 111 5.63 22.30 -3.30
CA TYR A 111 6.91 22.99 -3.45
C TYR A 111 6.95 23.95 -4.64
N VAL A 112 6.25 23.63 -5.74
CA VAL A 112 6.26 24.42 -6.97
C VAL A 112 4.84 24.49 -7.54
N ASP A 113 4.41 25.66 -8.00
CA ASP A 113 3.16 25.75 -8.75
C ASP A 113 3.32 25.09 -10.13
N ILE A 114 2.63 23.96 -10.31
CA ILE A 114 2.64 23.14 -11.53
C ILE A 114 1.35 23.26 -12.33
N GLY A 115 0.53 24.28 -12.03
CA GLY A 115 -0.73 24.53 -12.71
C GLY A 115 -1.84 23.54 -12.31
N PRO A 116 -2.94 23.49 -13.07
CA PRO A 116 -4.13 22.75 -12.66
C PRO A 116 -3.98 21.23 -12.80
N ILE A 117 -4.59 20.49 -11.88
CA ILE A 117 -4.49 19.03 -11.77
C ILE A 117 -4.85 18.27 -13.05
N TRP A 118 -5.76 18.79 -13.88
CA TRP A 118 -6.19 18.12 -15.11
C TRP A 118 -5.06 18.09 -16.17
N ILE A 119 -4.24 19.13 -16.27
CA ILE A 119 -3.07 19.16 -17.16
C ILE A 119 -2.04 18.15 -16.66
N PHE A 120 -1.73 18.19 -15.36
CA PHE A 120 -0.82 17.22 -14.75
C PHE A 120 -1.30 15.78 -14.95
N SER A 121 -2.60 15.53 -14.79
CA SER A 121 -3.20 14.19 -14.97
C SER A 121 -3.04 13.69 -16.40
N ALA A 122 -3.22 14.55 -17.40
CA ALA A 122 -3.03 14.19 -18.80
C ALA A 122 -1.56 13.86 -19.10
N ILE A 123 -0.62 14.71 -18.66
CA ILE A 123 0.82 14.51 -18.83
C ILE A 123 1.27 13.22 -18.14
N TYR A 124 0.88 13.03 -16.87
CA TYR A 124 1.21 11.86 -16.09
C TYR A 124 0.68 10.58 -16.75
N SER A 125 -0.55 10.58 -17.25
CA SER A 125 -1.16 9.42 -17.92
C SER A 125 -0.45 9.07 -19.23
N ILE A 126 -0.08 10.07 -20.04
CA ILE A 126 0.70 9.87 -21.27
C ILE A 126 2.08 9.30 -20.95
N PHE A 127 2.74 9.81 -19.91
CA PHE A 127 4.03 9.32 -19.46
C PHE A 127 3.94 7.86 -18.99
N VAL A 128 2.97 7.52 -18.15
CA VAL A 128 2.72 6.13 -17.71
C VAL A 128 2.46 5.21 -18.90
N PHE A 129 1.65 5.65 -19.86
CA PHE A 129 1.40 4.87 -21.08
C PHE A 129 2.68 4.60 -21.88
N TYR A 130 3.54 5.61 -22.04
CA TYR A 130 4.83 5.45 -22.71
C TYR A 130 5.75 4.48 -21.97
N VAL A 131 5.85 4.58 -20.64
CA VAL A 131 6.65 3.68 -19.79
C VAL A 131 6.21 2.23 -19.95
N ILE A 132 4.89 1.98 -19.92
CA ILE A 132 4.32 0.64 -20.10
C ILE A 132 4.64 0.09 -21.49
N LYS A 133 4.48 0.91 -22.53
CA LYS A 133 4.73 0.50 -23.94
C LYS A 133 6.18 0.10 -24.18
N THR A 134 7.13 0.81 -23.57
CA THR A 134 8.57 0.58 -23.77
C THR A 134 9.08 -0.70 -23.08
N LYS A 135 8.22 -1.43 -22.34
CA LYS A 135 8.57 -2.63 -21.55
C LYS A 135 9.87 -2.46 -20.77
N MET A 136 10.11 -1.24 -20.25
CA MET A 136 11.24 -1.01 -19.35
C MET A 136 11.18 -2.05 -18.23
N GLY A 137 12.32 -2.52 -17.74
CA GLY A 137 12.44 -3.45 -16.61
C GLY A 137 11.91 -2.84 -15.31
N PHE A 138 10.64 -2.46 -15.29
CA PHE A 138 9.98 -1.68 -14.26
C PHE A 138 9.97 -2.44 -12.96
N LEU A 139 9.76 -3.76 -13.00
CA LEU A 139 9.84 -4.62 -11.82
C LEU A 139 11.24 -4.61 -11.19
N ASP A 140 12.30 -4.58 -11.99
CA ASP A 140 13.68 -4.50 -11.48
C ASP A 140 13.98 -3.13 -10.85
N ILE A 141 13.55 -2.04 -11.49
CA ILE A 141 13.71 -0.67 -10.97
C ILE A 141 12.89 -0.47 -9.70
N LEU A 142 11.63 -0.92 -9.71
CA LEU A 142 10.70 -0.82 -8.58
C LEU A 142 11.27 -1.51 -7.34
N GLY A 143 11.72 -2.76 -7.50
CA GLY A 143 12.22 -3.56 -6.37
C GLY A 143 13.63 -3.16 -5.89
N LYS A 144 14.55 -2.80 -6.80
CA LYS A 144 15.95 -2.55 -6.44
C LYS A 144 16.25 -1.10 -6.08
N ILE A 145 15.52 -0.14 -6.65
CA ILE A 145 15.82 1.30 -6.50
C ILE A 145 14.69 2.00 -5.77
N ILE A 146 13.46 1.92 -6.28
CA ILE A 146 12.33 2.72 -5.76
C ILE A 146 11.93 2.26 -4.36
N THR A 147 11.81 0.96 -4.13
CA THR A 147 11.38 0.42 -2.83
C THR A 147 12.36 0.75 -1.70
N PRO A 148 13.69 0.51 -1.84
CA PRO A 148 14.65 0.89 -0.81
C PRO A 148 14.69 2.40 -0.55
N LEU A 149 14.62 3.21 -1.62
CA LEU A 149 14.59 4.67 -1.49
C LEU A 149 13.35 5.12 -0.71
N LEU A 150 12.19 4.59 -1.05
CA LEU A 150 10.94 4.89 -0.38
C LEU A 150 10.94 4.49 1.11
N ILE A 151 11.44 3.30 1.45
CA ILE A 151 11.57 2.88 2.85
C ILE A 151 12.56 3.80 3.58
N GLY A 152 13.69 4.13 2.93
CA GLY A 152 14.68 5.07 3.47
C GLY A 152 14.08 6.44 3.78
N SER A 153 13.31 7.01 2.86
CA SER A 153 12.63 8.29 3.06
C SER A 153 11.63 8.24 4.23
N ILE A 154 10.85 7.17 4.34
CA ILE A 154 9.91 7.01 5.47
C ILE A 154 10.67 6.90 6.80
N LEU A 155 11.78 6.16 6.82
CA LEU A 155 12.63 6.04 8.01
C LEU A 155 13.22 7.40 8.42
N VAL A 156 13.67 8.21 7.46
CA VAL A 156 14.16 9.56 7.73
C VAL A 156 13.07 10.43 8.33
N ILE A 157 11.87 10.45 7.70
CA ILE A 157 10.70 11.20 8.19
C ILE A 157 10.34 10.74 9.61
N PHE A 158 10.32 9.44 9.87
CA PHE A 158 10.02 8.89 11.19
C PHE A 158 11.06 9.30 12.24
N ILE A 159 12.36 9.13 11.97
CA ILE A 159 13.43 9.45 12.92
C ILE A 159 13.48 10.94 13.23
N LEU A 160 13.35 11.80 12.22
CA LEU A 160 13.30 13.25 12.43
C LEU A 160 12.02 13.68 13.14
N GLY A 161 10.87 13.09 12.77
CA GLY A 161 9.61 13.30 13.46
C GLY A 161 9.64 12.90 14.94
N LEU A 162 10.39 11.85 15.30
CA LEU A 162 10.62 11.47 16.70
C LEU A 162 11.37 12.55 17.49
N LYS A 163 12.36 13.20 16.86
CA LYS A 163 13.20 14.23 17.49
C LYS A 163 12.53 15.60 17.58
N ALA A 164 11.53 15.87 16.74
CA ALA A 164 10.83 17.15 16.75
C ALA A 164 10.09 17.38 18.08
N ASP A 165 10.22 18.55 18.67
CA ASP A 165 9.53 18.90 19.92
C ASP A 165 8.16 19.51 19.60
N VAL A 166 7.21 18.63 19.25
CA VAL A 166 5.83 18.97 18.92
C VAL A 166 4.89 18.16 19.79
N SER A 167 3.90 18.85 20.36
CA SER A 167 2.83 18.23 21.12
C SER A 167 1.64 17.95 20.19
N PRO A 168 0.99 16.78 20.30
CA PRO A 168 -0.15 16.45 19.46
C PRO A 168 -1.41 17.23 19.89
N HIS A 169 -2.21 17.65 18.90
CA HIS A 169 -3.59 18.05 19.14
C HIS A 169 -4.39 16.86 19.66
N LEU A 170 -5.16 17.05 20.72
CA LEU A 170 -6.15 16.06 21.16
C LEU A 170 -7.31 16.08 20.17
N ALA A 171 -7.44 15.04 19.35
CA ALA A 171 -8.53 14.90 18.42
C ALA A 171 -9.85 14.90 19.21
N THR A 172 -10.80 15.74 18.79
CA THR A 172 -12.15 15.72 19.37
C THR A 172 -12.72 14.30 19.23
N LYS A 173 -13.08 13.72 20.38
CA LYS A 173 -13.52 12.33 20.52
C LYS A 173 -14.47 11.94 19.40
N ASP A 174 -14.07 10.96 18.58
CA ASP A 174 -14.95 10.14 17.74
C ASP A 174 -14.25 9.18 16.75
N PHE A 175 -12.91 9.23 16.61
CA PHE A 175 -12.22 8.26 15.75
C PHE A 175 -11.98 6.94 16.49
N THR A 176 -12.77 5.92 16.13
CA THR A 176 -12.80 4.63 16.82
C THR A 176 -12.06 3.53 16.06
N PHE A 177 -11.89 2.38 16.70
CA PHE A 177 -11.44 1.14 16.09
C PHE A 177 -12.16 0.85 14.76
N PHE A 178 -13.50 0.96 14.74
CA PHE A 178 -14.31 0.67 13.55
C PHE A 178 -14.12 1.68 12.40
N LYS A 179 -13.93 2.96 12.70
CA LYS A 179 -13.59 3.96 11.66
C LYS A 179 -12.23 3.64 11.05
N SER A 180 -11.27 3.28 11.88
CA SER A 180 -9.91 2.89 11.45
C SER A 180 -9.92 1.61 10.62
N LEU A 181 -10.78 0.66 10.97
CA LEU A 181 -11.03 -0.56 10.20
C LEU A 181 -11.54 -0.23 8.79
N LYS A 182 -12.46 0.72 8.66
CA LYS A 182 -12.95 1.19 7.35
C LYS A 182 -11.84 1.86 6.53
N GLU A 183 -11.02 2.70 7.16
CA GLU A 183 -9.89 3.34 6.46
C GLU A 183 -8.84 2.31 6.00
N GLY A 184 -8.59 1.26 6.78
CA GLY A 184 -7.71 0.17 6.37
C GLY A 184 -8.26 -0.62 5.17
N TYR A 185 -9.58 -0.79 5.07
CA TYR A 185 -10.21 -1.39 3.89
C TYR A 185 -10.05 -0.51 2.64
N ASN A 186 -10.07 0.82 2.78
CA ASN A 186 -9.94 1.77 1.68
C ASN A 186 -8.54 1.82 1.05
N THR A 187 -7.53 1.18 1.65
CA THR A 187 -6.22 0.93 1.02
C THR A 187 -6.39 0.16 -0.29
N MET A 188 -7.43 -0.68 -0.40
CA MET A 188 -7.74 -1.59 -1.50
C MET A 188 -6.76 -2.76 -1.67
N ASP A 189 -5.87 -2.97 -0.70
CA ASP A 189 -4.87 -4.05 -0.75
C ASP A 189 -5.50 -5.44 -0.73
N LEU A 190 -6.69 -5.59 -0.15
CA LEU A 190 -7.45 -6.84 -0.19
C LEU A 190 -7.77 -7.22 -1.65
N ILE A 191 -8.29 -6.28 -2.44
CA ILE A 191 -8.64 -6.54 -3.83
C ILE A 191 -7.37 -6.83 -4.64
N ALA A 192 -6.32 -6.03 -4.42
CA ALA A 192 -5.02 -6.22 -5.03
C ALA A 192 -4.43 -7.61 -4.74
N SER A 193 -4.64 -8.12 -3.51
CA SER A 193 -4.08 -9.40 -3.07
C SER A 193 -4.52 -10.57 -3.94
N PHE A 194 -5.78 -10.60 -4.41
CA PHE A 194 -6.26 -11.68 -5.28
C PHE A 194 -5.52 -11.73 -6.62
N PHE A 195 -5.25 -10.58 -7.23
CA PHE A 195 -4.67 -10.48 -8.57
C PHE A 195 -3.13 -10.49 -8.55
N PHE A 196 -2.50 -9.83 -7.58
CA PHE A 196 -1.04 -9.83 -7.44
C PHE A 196 -0.52 -11.19 -6.98
N SER A 197 -1.15 -11.81 -5.99
CA SER A 197 -0.71 -13.13 -5.54
C SER A 197 -0.87 -14.18 -6.63
N ALA A 198 -1.97 -14.16 -7.41
CA ALA A 198 -2.14 -15.01 -8.59
C ALA A 198 -0.94 -14.93 -9.55
N SER A 199 -0.50 -13.71 -9.84
CA SER A 199 0.64 -13.44 -10.74
C SER A 199 1.96 -13.97 -10.15
N VAL A 200 2.24 -13.68 -8.88
CA VAL A 200 3.45 -14.15 -8.17
C VAL A 200 3.48 -15.68 -8.09
N ILE A 201 2.34 -16.29 -7.76
CA ILE A 201 2.19 -17.75 -7.67
C ILE A 201 2.45 -18.41 -9.03
N HIS A 202 1.89 -17.87 -10.12
CA HIS A 202 2.10 -18.39 -11.47
C HIS A 202 3.58 -18.33 -11.90
N ILE A 203 4.27 -17.23 -11.59
CA ILE A 203 5.71 -17.06 -11.86
C ILE A 203 6.54 -18.06 -11.04
N LEU A 204 6.21 -18.25 -9.76
CA LEU A 204 6.92 -19.17 -8.89
C LEU A 204 6.72 -20.63 -9.31
N TYR A 205 5.50 -21.03 -9.67
CA TYR A 205 5.23 -22.38 -10.17
C TYR A 205 5.99 -22.69 -11.45
N LYS A 206 6.13 -21.73 -12.38
CA LYS A 206 6.98 -21.91 -13.57
C LYS A 206 8.46 -22.13 -13.24
N LYS A 207 8.96 -21.55 -12.13
CA LYS A 207 10.37 -21.66 -11.71
C LYS A 207 10.67 -22.89 -10.84
N THR A 208 9.70 -23.42 -10.11
CA THR A 208 9.94 -24.51 -9.14
C THR A 208 9.19 -25.78 -9.54
N LYS A 209 9.94 -26.86 -9.83
CA LYS A 209 9.40 -28.18 -10.22
C LYS A 209 8.56 -28.88 -9.12
N SER A 210 8.41 -28.30 -7.92
CA SER A 210 7.71 -28.92 -6.78
C SER A 210 6.73 -27.95 -6.07
N MET A 211 5.44 -28.28 -6.17
CA MET A 211 4.29 -27.50 -5.69
C MET A 211 4.35 -27.15 -4.18
N GLN A 212 4.65 -28.12 -3.33
CA GLN A 212 4.66 -27.95 -1.86
C GLN A 212 5.81 -27.06 -1.39
N SER A 213 6.95 -27.13 -2.07
CA SER A 213 8.10 -26.28 -1.73
C SER A 213 7.83 -24.80 -2.06
N SER A 214 7.07 -24.52 -3.12
CA SER A 214 6.69 -23.18 -3.54
C SER A 214 5.70 -22.53 -2.56
N ILE A 215 4.71 -23.28 -2.07
CA ILE A 215 3.70 -22.78 -1.13
C ILE A 215 4.33 -22.31 0.18
N LYS A 216 5.21 -23.12 0.79
CA LYS A 216 5.86 -22.77 2.06
C LYS A 216 6.72 -21.51 1.93
N VAL A 217 7.36 -21.33 0.77
CA VAL A 217 8.13 -20.12 0.44
C VAL A 217 7.20 -18.92 0.29
N ILE A 218 6.07 -19.04 -0.42
CA ILE A 218 5.10 -17.95 -0.60
C ILE A 218 4.53 -17.49 0.74
N VAL A 219 4.07 -18.42 1.59
CA VAL A 219 3.51 -18.07 2.91
C VAL A 219 4.56 -17.37 3.76
N ARG A 220 5.78 -17.92 3.86
CA ARG A 220 6.86 -17.31 4.65
C ARG A 220 7.23 -15.91 4.12
N SER A 221 7.28 -15.75 2.80
CA SER A 221 7.57 -14.47 2.15
C SER A 221 6.45 -13.46 2.40
N SER A 222 5.19 -13.92 2.37
CA SER A 222 4.02 -13.08 2.63
C SER A 222 4.02 -12.56 4.07
N VAL A 223 4.36 -13.42 5.04
CA VAL A 223 4.51 -12.99 6.44
C VAL A 223 5.59 -11.91 6.57
N ILE A 224 6.73 -12.05 5.90
CA ILE A 224 7.80 -11.04 5.91
C ILE A 224 7.29 -9.71 5.32
N GLY A 225 6.72 -9.73 4.12
CA GLY A 225 6.28 -8.52 3.42
C GLY A 225 5.18 -7.77 4.18
N ILE A 226 4.23 -8.51 4.74
CA ILE A 226 3.08 -7.95 5.46
C ILE A 226 3.47 -7.47 6.87
N SER A 227 4.44 -8.11 7.51
CA SER A 227 5.01 -7.59 8.77
C SER A 227 5.74 -6.26 8.53
N LEU A 228 6.50 -6.16 7.45
CA LEU A 228 7.16 -4.90 7.05
C LEU A 228 6.14 -3.81 6.73
N LEU A 229 5.06 -4.16 6.02
CA LEU A 229 3.95 -3.27 5.72
C LEU A 229 3.29 -2.72 7.00
N GLY A 230 2.96 -3.61 7.95
CA GLY A 230 2.40 -3.22 9.23
C GLY A 230 3.33 -2.31 10.05
N LEU A 231 4.63 -2.59 10.04
CA LEU A 231 5.62 -1.75 10.71
C LEU A 231 5.68 -0.34 10.10
N VAL A 232 5.67 -0.23 8.77
CA VAL A 232 5.63 1.06 8.08
C VAL A 232 4.34 1.83 8.41
N TYR A 233 3.19 1.16 8.46
CA TYR A 233 1.94 1.80 8.86
C TYR A 233 1.99 2.33 10.29
N LEU A 234 2.53 1.57 11.23
CA LEU A 234 2.69 2.04 12.61
C LEU A 234 3.59 3.28 12.69
N MET A 235 4.69 3.30 11.93
CA MET A 235 5.56 4.48 11.84
C MET A 235 4.80 5.71 11.32
N LEU A 236 4.04 5.56 10.23
CA LEU A 236 3.28 6.66 9.63
C LEU A 236 2.14 7.13 10.55
N ILE A 237 1.37 6.21 11.13
CA ILE A 237 0.29 6.51 12.08
C ILE A 237 0.85 7.28 13.27
N PHE A 238 1.94 6.80 13.87
CA PHE A 238 2.56 7.46 15.02
C PHE A 238 3.08 8.86 14.67
N THR A 239 3.76 9.00 13.54
CA THR A 239 4.30 10.30 13.11
C THR A 239 3.18 11.29 12.84
N ALA A 240 2.12 10.88 12.12
CA ALA A 240 0.98 11.75 11.84
C ALA A 240 0.20 12.14 13.10
N ALA A 241 0.11 11.24 14.09
CA ALA A 241 -0.52 11.55 15.38
C ALA A 241 0.26 12.64 16.13
N LYS A 242 1.59 12.60 16.10
CA LYS A 242 2.45 13.61 16.73
C LYS A 242 2.33 14.98 16.07
N PHE A 243 2.17 15.01 14.75
CA PHE A 243 2.02 16.23 13.95
C PHE A 243 0.56 16.61 13.65
N SER A 244 -0.39 16.10 14.43
CA SER A 244 -1.82 16.27 14.14
C SER A 244 -2.26 17.73 14.02
N ASP A 245 -1.71 18.64 14.85
CA ASP A 245 -2.01 20.08 14.80
C ASP A 245 -1.79 20.70 13.41
N VAL A 246 -0.72 20.29 12.72
CA VAL A 246 -0.34 20.83 11.40
C VAL A 246 -1.14 20.17 10.28
N LEU A 247 -1.68 18.97 10.53
CA LEU A 247 -2.35 18.16 9.53
C LEU A 247 -3.87 18.34 9.54
N ILE A 248 -4.47 18.84 10.62
CA ILE A 248 -5.91 19.07 10.71
C ILE A 248 -6.38 19.99 9.58
N GLY A 249 -7.42 19.57 8.87
CA GLY A 249 -7.99 20.30 7.74
C GLY A 249 -7.27 20.10 6.41
N VAL A 250 -6.12 19.41 6.39
CA VAL A 250 -5.40 19.08 5.17
C VAL A 250 -6.11 17.93 4.43
N PRO A 251 -6.35 18.04 3.11
CA PRO A 251 -6.89 16.96 2.31
C PRO A 251 -6.02 15.70 2.38
N LYS A 252 -6.65 14.51 2.31
CA LYS A 252 -5.98 13.22 2.53
C LYS A 252 -4.75 13.02 1.63
N GLU A 253 -4.87 13.38 0.36
CA GLU A 253 -3.81 13.30 -0.64
C GLU A 253 -2.62 14.22 -0.35
N GLN A 254 -2.82 15.32 0.37
CA GLN A 254 -1.78 16.30 0.70
C GLN A 254 -1.08 16.02 2.04
N LEU A 255 -1.61 15.12 2.87
CA LEU A 255 -1.09 14.85 4.23
C LEU A 255 0.40 14.52 4.24
N LEU A 256 0.87 13.72 3.28
CA LEU A 256 2.28 13.34 3.21
C LEU A 256 3.17 14.56 2.92
N ALA A 257 2.76 15.41 1.98
CA ALA A 257 3.53 16.58 1.58
C ALA A 257 3.62 17.61 2.72
N PHE A 258 2.50 17.87 3.40
CA PHE A 258 2.47 18.75 4.57
C PHE A 258 3.28 18.19 5.75
N LEU A 259 3.17 16.88 6.01
CA LEU A 259 3.97 16.25 7.06
C LEU A 259 5.47 16.33 6.74
N ALA A 260 5.86 16.03 5.50
CA ALA A 260 7.25 16.10 5.07
C ALA A 260 7.80 17.53 5.21
N LYS A 261 7.04 18.54 4.78
CA LYS A 261 7.39 19.95 4.95
C LYS A 261 7.55 20.34 6.42
N ALA A 262 6.63 19.91 7.28
CA ALA A 262 6.69 20.18 8.72
C ALA A 262 7.92 19.56 9.40
N ILE A 263 8.40 18.40 8.92
CA ILE A 263 9.53 17.67 9.51
C ILE A 263 10.88 18.09 8.92
N LEU A 264 10.93 18.36 7.61
CA LEU A 264 12.18 18.56 6.87
C LEU A 264 12.53 20.04 6.64
N GLY A 265 11.57 20.96 6.74
CA GLY A 265 11.71 22.37 6.36
C GLY A 265 11.40 22.58 4.89
#